data_AF-A0A520GM30-F1
#
_entry.id   AF-A0A520GM30-F1
#
_cell.length_a   1.000
_cell.length_b   1.000
_cell.length_c   1.000
_cell.angle_alpha   90.00
_cell.angle_beta   90.00
_cell.angle_gamma   90.00
#
_symmetry.space_group_name_H-M   'P 1'
#
loop_
_entity.id
_entity.type
_entity.pdbx_description
1 polymer ?
#
loop_
_entity_poly.entity_id
_entity_poly.type
_entity_poly.pdbx_seq_one_letter_code
_entity_poly.pdbx_strand_id
1 'polypeptide(L)'
;MDLLNLPEGMRRGLEDLTGDMVYARRNADLGRLALLCYCEIRHWARLAGEQRLAELSCALITEHPASDRKEFLSRVDDVIAELEDVCERAGINEGSKSLEIVRLQ
;
A
#
# COMPACT_ATOMS: atom_id res chain seq x y z
N MET A 1 -0.51 10.37 14.96
CA MET A 1 -1.97 10.17 15.07
C MET A 1 -2.18 8.81 15.73
N ASP A 2 -3.15 8.66 16.61
CA ASP A 2 -3.49 7.32 17.14
C ASP A 2 -4.35 6.60 16.10
N LEU A 3 -3.75 5.67 15.37
CA LEU A 3 -4.42 4.97 14.26
C LEU A 3 -5.49 3.99 14.74
N LEU A 4 -5.48 3.59 16.02
CA LEU A 4 -6.55 2.78 16.58
C LEU A 4 -7.90 3.53 16.57
N ASN A 5 -7.83 4.87 16.61
CA ASN A 5 -8.97 5.79 16.59
C ASN A 5 -9.18 6.47 15.22
N LEU A 6 -8.75 5.83 14.13
CA LEU A 6 -9.06 6.28 12.77
C LEU A 6 -10.56 6.51 12.59
N PRO A 7 -10.99 7.63 11.95
CA PRO A 7 -12.38 7.80 11.54
C PRO A 7 -12.86 6.61 10.73
N GLU A 8 -14.09 6.15 10.96
CA GLU A 8 -14.60 4.90 10.39
C GLU A 8 -14.51 4.84 8.85
N GLY A 9 -14.76 5.96 8.17
CA GLY A 9 -14.59 6.05 6.71
C GLY A 9 -13.14 5.87 6.24
N MET A 10 -12.18 6.35 7.03
CA MET A 10 -10.76 6.20 6.73
C MET A 10 -10.28 4.77 7.00
N ARG A 11 -10.79 4.13 8.06
CA ARG A 11 -10.58 2.71 8.34
C ARG A 11 -11.09 1.82 7.20
N ARG A 12 -12.34 2.02 6.77
CA ARG A 12 -12.92 1.29 5.61
C ARG A 12 -12.10 1.50 4.34
N GLY A 13 -11.71 2.73 4.05
CA GLY A 13 -10.84 3.02 2.91
C GLY A 13 -9.50 2.26 2.96
N LEU A 14 -8.91 2.11 4.15
CA LEU A 14 -7.70 1.31 4.33
C LEU A 14 -7.94 -0.19 4.08
N GLU A 15 -9.06 -0.73 4.53
CA GLU A 15 -9.47 -2.12 4.28
C GLU A 15 -9.66 -2.37 2.77
N ASP A 16 -10.34 -1.46 2.06
CA ASP A 16 -10.55 -1.54 0.62
C ASP A 16 -9.22 -1.50 -0.15
N LEU A 17 -8.35 -0.52 0.16
CA LEU A 17 -7.02 -0.40 -0.45
C LEU A 17 -6.16 -1.65 -0.22
N THR A 18 -6.27 -2.24 0.96
CA THR A 18 -5.58 -3.48 1.30
C THR A 18 -6.06 -4.64 0.43
N GLY A 19 -7.38 -4.80 0.28
CA GLY A 19 -7.97 -5.82 -0.59
C GLY A 19 -7.54 -5.67 -2.05
N ASP A 20 -7.57 -4.43 -2.56
CA ASP A 20 -7.16 -4.12 -3.92
C ASP A 20 -5.67 -4.37 -4.16
N MET A 21 -4.81 -4.02 -3.20
CA MET A 21 -3.37 -4.28 -3.27
C MET A 21 -3.08 -5.79 -3.31
N VAL A 22 -3.72 -6.55 -2.42
CA VAL A 22 -3.59 -8.02 -2.37
C VAL A 22 -4.01 -8.64 -3.71
N TYR A 23 -5.14 -8.21 -4.25
CA TYR A 23 -5.62 -8.68 -5.54
C TYR A 23 -4.65 -8.35 -6.68
N ALA A 24 -4.21 -7.09 -6.77
CA ALA A 24 -3.32 -6.63 -7.83
C ALA A 24 -1.95 -7.31 -7.76
N ARG A 25 -1.37 -7.45 -6.57
CA ARG A 25 -0.06 -8.10 -6.38
C ARG A 25 -0.09 -9.58 -6.70
N ARG A 26 -1.15 -10.30 -6.29
CA ARG A 26 -1.33 -11.73 -6.57
C ARG A 26 -1.41 -12.03 -8.07
N ASN A 27 -2.04 -11.14 -8.84
CA ASN A 27 -2.14 -11.28 -10.30
C ASN A 27 -0.98 -10.62 -11.05
N ALA A 28 -0.07 -9.96 -10.34
CA ALA A 28 0.98 -9.12 -10.88
C ALA A 28 0.50 -8.14 -11.96
N ASP A 29 -0.65 -7.52 -11.71
CA ASP A 29 -1.25 -6.50 -12.57
C ASP A 29 -0.48 -5.18 -12.41
N LEU A 30 0.55 -5.00 -13.22
CA LEU A 30 1.48 -3.87 -13.10
C LEU A 30 0.78 -2.51 -13.25
N GLY A 31 -0.20 -2.43 -14.15
CA GLY A 31 -0.96 -1.20 -14.38
C GLY A 31 -1.80 -0.83 -13.17
N ARG A 32 -2.51 -1.81 -12.59
CA ARG A 32 -3.30 -1.61 -11.37
C ARG A 32 -2.42 -1.29 -10.16
N LEU A 33 -1.28 -1.97 -10.01
CA LEU A 33 -0.32 -1.69 -8.94
C LEU A 33 0.21 -0.25 -9.00
N ALA A 34 0.58 0.23 -10.19
CA ALA A 34 1.05 1.59 -10.38
C ALA A 34 -0.01 2.63 -10.01
N LEU A 35 -1.26 2.41 -10.44
CA LEU A 35 -2.39 3.28 -10.14
C LEU A 35 -2.70 3.29 -8.63
N LEU A 36 -2.80 2.10 -8.02
CA LEU A 36 -3.09 1.94 -6.58
C LEU A 36 -2.05 2.68 -5.74
N CYS A 37 -0.77 2.46 -6.00
CA CYS A 37 0.30 3.11 -5.23
C CYS A 37 0.21 4.64 -5.37
N TYR A 38 0.26 5.15 -6.61
CA TYR A 38 0.47 6.58 -6.80
C TYR A 38 -0.78 7.44 -6.60
N CYS A 39 -1.95 6.94 -6.98
CA CYS A 39 -3.19 7.70 -6.90
C CYS A 39 -3.89 7.47 -5.57
N GLU A 40 -4.10 6.22 -5.18
CA GLU A 40 -5.08 5.89 -4.15
C GLU A 40 -4.42 5.77 -2.78
N ILE A 41 -3.39 4.95 -2.64
CA ILE A 41 -2.63 4.76 -1.39
C ILE A 41 -1.94 6.06 -0.98
N ARG A 42 -1.25 6.73 -1.91
CA ARG A 42 -0.65 8.03 -1.63
C ARG A 42 -1.67 9.07 -1.17
N HIS A 43 -2.85 9.11 -1.79
CA HIS A 43 -3.89 10.06 -1.41
C HIS A 43 -4.43 9.76 0.00
N TRP A 44 -4.79 8.50 0.27
CA TRP A 44 -5.24 8.07 1.58
C TRP A 44 -4.18 8.35 2.66
N ALA A 45 -2.93 8.00 2.40
CA ALA A 45 -1.82 8.19 3.32
C ALA A 45 -1.62 9.67 3.71
N ARG A 46 -1.75 10.58 2.75
CA ARG A 46 -1.70 12.03 3.02
C ARG A 46 -2.86 12.51 3.89
N LEU A 47 -4.07 11.99 3.68
CA LEU A 47 -5.23 12.33 4.50
C LEU A 47 -5.12 11.76 5.91
N ALA A 48 -4.57 10.56 6.05
CA ALA A 48 -4.34 9.89 7.32
C ALA A 48 -3.10 10.40 8.08
N GLY A 49 -2.26 11.23 7.46
CA GLY A 49 -1.00 11.69 8.03
C GLY A 49 0.13 10.64 8.03
N GLU A 50 -0.02 9.57 7.25
CA GLU A 50 0.96 8.49 7.08
C GLU A 50 2.01 8.87 6.02
N GLN A 51 2.93 9.73 6.44
CA GLN A 51 3.82 10.41 5.51
C GLN A 51 4.83 9.47 4.82
N ARG A 52 5.37 8.47 5.53
CA ARG A 52 6.29 7.49 4.95
C ARG A 52 5.63 6.68 3.83
N LEU A 53 4.40 6.22 4.04
CA LEU A 53 3.62 5.52 3.01
C LEU A 53 3.35 6.40 1.79
N ALA A 54 3.04 7.68 2.00
CA ALA A 54 2.83 8.63 0.92
C ALA A 54 4.10 8.89 0.10
N GLU A 55 5.26 8.96 0.77
CA GLU A 55 6.57 9.17 0.15
C GLU A 55 7.00 7.96 -0.68
N LEU A 56 6.95 6.74 -0.11
CA LEU A 56 7.26 5.50 -0.83
C LEU A 56 6.37 5.32 -2.07
N SER A 57 5.06 5.55 -1.91
CA SER A 57 4.10 5.47 -3.01
C SER A 57 4.35 6.51 -4.10
N CYS A 58 4.88 7.69 -3.75
CA CYS A 58 5.25 8.72 -4.71
C CYS A 58 6.54 8.34 -5.46
N ALA A 59 7.55 7.89 -4.72
CA ALA A 59 8.86 7.54 -5.25
C ALA A 59 8.76 6.44 -6.32
N LEU A 60 7.87 5.47 -6.12
CA LEU A 60 7.64 4.36 -7.05
C LEU A 60 7.38 4.81 -8.51
N ILE A 61 6.73 5.97 -8.72
CA ILE A 61 6.38 6.50 -10.04
C ILE A 61 7.20 7.73 -10.43
N THR A 62 7.56 8.58 -9.47
CA THR A 62 8.19 9.88 -9.76
C THR A 62 9.71 9.85 -9.75
N GLU A 63 10.30 8.85 -9.11
CA GLU A 63 11.73 8.59 -9.22
C GLU A 63 12.02 7.66 -10.41
N HIS A 64 13.29 7.46 -10.73
CA HIS A 64 13.76 6.73 -11.92
C HIS A 64 12.87 5.54 -12.30
N PRO A 65 12.37 5.45 -13.55
CA PRO A 65 11.55 4.33 -13.98
C PRO A 65 12.20 2.99 -13.64
N ALA A 66 11.41 2.03 -13.17
CA ALA A 66 11.92 0.68 -12.98
C ALA A 66 12.45 0.13 -14.31
N SER A 67 13.64 -0.47 -14.27
CA SER A 67 14.34 -0.97 -15.45
C SER A 67 13.68 -2.23 -16.01
N ASP A 68 13.03 -3.00 -15.13
CA ASP A 68 12.28 -4.19 -15.48
C ASP A 68 11.11 -4.45 -14.50
N ARG A 69 10.34 -5.49 -14.82
CA ARG A 69 9.19 -5.93 -14.01
C ARG A 69 9.58 -6.34 -12.58
N LYS A 70 10.74 -6.97 -12.41
CA LYS A 70 11.19 -7.47 -11.10
C LYS A 70 11.54 -6.32 -10.18
N GLU A 71 12.25 -5.32 -10.69
CA GLU A 71 12.56 -4.09 -9.97
C GLU A 71 11.28 -3.35 -9.58
N PHE A 72 10.31 -3.22 -10.50
CA PHE A 72 9.02 -2.61 -10.20
C PHE A 72 8.30 -3.33 -9.04
N LEU A 73 8.20 -4.66 -9.12
CA LEU A 73 7.53 -5.45 -8.07
C LEU A 73 8.26 -5.35 -6.73
N SER A 74 9.59 -5.33 -6.72
CA SER A 74 10.36 -5.12 -5.49
C SER A 74 10.05 -3.78 -4.83
N ARG A 75 9.87 -2.71 -5.61
CA ARG A 75 9.48 -1.39 -5.07
C ARG A 75 8.04 -1.37 -4.59
N VAL A 76 7.14 -2.11 -5.27
CA VAL A 76 5.78 -2.34 -4.77
C VAL A 76 5.82 -3.08 -3.43
N ASP A 77 6.71 -4.06 -3.27
CA ASP A 77 6.85 -4.81 -2.02
C ASP A 77 7.29 -3.92 -0.85
N ASP A 78 8.08 -2.86 -1.10
CA ASP A 78 8.40 -1.84 -0.09
C ASP A 78 7.17 -1.02 0.34
N VAL A 79 6.28 -0.68 -0.61
CA VAL A 79 5.00 -0.02 -0.31
C VAL A 79 4.07 -0.96 0.46
N ILE A 80 4.02 -2.24 0.08
CA ILE A 80 3.23 -3.25 0.76
C ILE A 80 3.70 -3.42 2.22
N ALA A 81 5.02 -3.47 2.46
CA ALA A 81 5.57 -3.57 3.81
C ALA A 81 5.16 -2.38 4.70
N GLU A 82 5.19 -1.15 4.17
CA GLU A 82 4.72 0.00 4.94
C GLU A 82 3.20 -0.02 5.15
N LEU A 83 2.43 -0.53 4.19
CA LEU A 83 0.98 -0.69 4.32
C LEU A 83 0.62 -1.76 5.37
N GLU A 84 1.42 -2.82 5.50
CA GLU A 84 1.32 -3.81 6.59
C GLU A 84 1.44 -3.11 7.95
N ASP A 85 2.50 -2.34 8.16
CA ASP A 85 2.76 -1.60 9.42
C ASP A 85 1.61 -0.64 9.76
N VAL A 86 1.04 0.05 8.75
CA VAL A 86 -0.14 0.92 8.94
C VAL A 86 -1.36 0.10 9.35
N CYS A 87 -1.61 -1.04 8.70
CA CYS A 87 -2.72 -1.94 9.04
C CYS A 87 -2.61 -2.46 10.47
N GLU A 88 -1.42 -2.86 10.92
CA GLU A 88 -1.20 -3.33 12.29
C GLU A 88 -1.48 -2.24 13.33
N ARG A 89 -0.95 -1.03 13.11
CA ARG A 89 -1.20 0.12 13.99
C ARG A 89 -2.68 0.54 14.00
N ALA A 90 -3.42 0.28 12.91
CA ALA A 90 -4.86 0.51 12.83
C ALA A 90 -5.70 -0.66 13.41
N GLY A 91 -5.09 -1.80 13.74
CA GLY A 91 -5.77 -3.01 14.22
C GLY A 91 -6.47 -3.82 13.11
N ILE A 92 -6.10 -3.63 11.85
CA ILE A 92 -6.63 -4.35 10.67
C ILE A 92 -5.75 -5.60 10.43
N ASN A 93 -5.82 -6.55 11.37
CA ASN A 93 -4.89 -7.67 11.42
C ASN A 93 -5.00 -8.62 10.22
N GLU A 94 -6.21 -8.88 9.73
CA GLU A 94 -6.42 -9.75 8.57
C GLU A 94 -5.92 -9.11 7.26
N GLY A 95 -6.00 -7.77 7.18
CA GLY A 95 -5.40 -7.01 6.07
C GLY A 95 -3.88 -7.11 6.07
N SER A 96 -3.24 -6.87 7.22
CA SER A 96 -1.78 -7.01 7.37
C SER A 96 -1.29 -8.40 6.94
N LYS A 97 -1.89 -9.48 7.47
CA LYS A 97 -1.51 -10.85 7.10
C LYS A 97 -1.67 -11.13 5.60
N SER A 98 -2.73 -10.62 4.99
CA SER A 98 -2.98 -10.84 3.56
C SER A 98 -1.92 -10.15 2.69
N LEU A 99 -1.46 -8.98 3.10
CA LEU A 99 -0.37 -8.24 2.47
C LEU A 99 0.96 -8.97 2.62
N GLU A 100 1.28 -9.45 3.83
CA GLU A 100 2.51 -10.22 4.09
C GLU A 100 2.60 -11.44 3.16
N ILE A 101 1.49 -12.17 2.98
CA ILE A 101 1.44 -13.34 2.10
C ILE A 101 1.78 -12.99 0.65
N VAL A 102 1.25 -11.89 0.11
CA VAL A 102 1.49 -11.53 -1.31
C VAL A 102 2.84 -10.85 -1.54
N ARG A 103 3.42 -10.24 -0.50
CA ARG A 103 4.76 -9.64 -0.55
C ARG A 103 5.85 -10.70 -0.63
N LEU A 104 5.66 -11.84 0.03
CA LEU A 104 6.61 -12.95 0.06
C LEU A 104 6.55 -13.87 -1.18
N GLN A 105 5.74 -13.53 -2.20
CA GLN A 105 5.55 -14.26 -3.46
C GLN A 105 6.34 -13.65 -4.62
#